data_AF-A0A7V1LMT8-F1
#
_entry.id   AF-A0A7V1LMT8-F1
#
_cell.length_a   1.000
_cell.length_b   1.000
_cell.length_c   1.000
_cell.angle_alpha   90.00
_cell.angle_beta   90.00
_cell.angle_gamma   90.00
#
_symmetry.space_group_name_H-M   'P 1'
#
loop_
_entity.id
_entity.type
_entity.pdbx_description
1 polymer ?
#
loop_
_entity_poly.entity_id
_entity_poly.type
_entity_poly.pdbx_seq_one_letter_code
_entity_poly.pdbx_strand_id
1 'polypeptide(L)'
;MVKIAARHLVSLLVVTLILGALIVNLNRPQADPRQKALNEWLQLSFLHADDPADRVLLKEMLDYFEPGKEAAHRQLVEDLAAESKRRRLEMARGRTEKKVLDAQTAGHILYMFLMFTLIFICALLISYYGALTLGTLRFIYQRQQKPSAFRRWLTALRARPDHWQAETAWVYARSLLKPGVIIVGRFFAYAVLFSPAYVLAYSFKSRFDSDMFLFVILLGVISNGMLITYT
;
A
#
# COMPACT_ATOMS: atom_id res chain seq x y z
N MET A 1 8.98 -10.86 -27.02
CA MET A 1 9.34 -10.03 -25.84
C MET A 1 9.03 -8.55 -26.03
N VAL A 2 9.47 -7.89 -27.11
CA VAL A 2 9.21 -6.45 -27.36
C VAL A 2 7.72 -6.07 -27.27
N LYS A 3 6.83 -6.89 -27.82
CA LYS A 3 5.37 -6.64 -27.77
C LYS A 3 4.77 -6.68 -26.35
N ILE A 4 5.31 -7.50 -25.45
CA ILE A 4 4.81 -7.62 -24.06
C ILE A 4 5.32 -6.45 -23.23
N ALA A 5 6.62 -6.12 -23.37
CA ALA A 5 7.20 -4.93 -22.75
C ALA A 5 6.49 -3.64 -23.19
N ALA A 6 6.17 -3.51 -24.48
CA ALA A 6 5.41 -2.36 -25.01
C ALA A 6 4.01 -2.24 -24.38
N ARG A 7 3.31 -3.34 -24.13
CA ARG A 7 1.98 -3.32 -23.46
C ARG A 7 2.08 -2.82 -22.02
N HIS A 8 3.10 -3.25 -21.27
CA HIS A 8 3.31 -2.77 -19.90
C HIS A 8 3.70 -1.29 -19.87
N LEU A 9 4.48 -0.82 -20.84
CA LEU A 9 4.90 0.58 -20.95
C LEU A 9 3.72 1.49 -21.30
N VAL A 10 2.85 1.06 -22.22
CA VAL A 10 1.60 1.76 -22.55
C VAL A 10 0.64 1.78 -21.36
N SER A 11 0.49 0.67 -20.64
CA SER A 11 -0.32 0.59 -19.43
C SER A 11 0.17 1.56 -18.35
N LEU A 12 1.49 1.61 -18.11
CA LEU A 12 2.09 2.53 -17.15
C LEU A 12 1.81 3.99 -17.54
N LEU A 13 2.01 4.32 -18.82
CA LEU A 13 1.79 5.67 -19.35
C LEU A 13 0.32 6.10 -19.18
N VAL A 14 -0.63 5.22 -19.52
CA VAL A 14 -2.08 5.48 -19.35
C VAL A 14 -2.43 5.71 -17.88
N VAL A 15 -1.95 4.86 -16.96
CA VAL A 15 -2.21 5.04 -15.52
C VAL A 15 -1.64 6.36 -15.03
N THR A 16 -0.43 6.73 -15.46
CA THR A 16 0.22 7.99 -15.08
C THR A 16 -0.58 9.20 -15.58
N LEU A 17 -1.11 9.13 -16.81
CA LEU A 17 -1.93 10.17 -17.41
C LEU A 17 -3.29 10.31 -16.70
N ILE A 18 -3.94 9.20 -16.37
CA ILE A 18 -5.20 9.19 -15.61
C ILE A 18 -4.97 9.77 -14.21
N LEU A 19 -3.90 9.36 -13.52
CA LEU A 19 -3.57 9.86 -12.19
C LEU A 19 -3.28 11.37 -12.23
N GLY A 20 -2.50 11.83 -13.22
CA GLY A 20 -2.21 13.24 -13.44
C GLY A 20 -3.47 14.06 -13.72
N ALA A 21 -4.35 13.56 -14.60
CA ALA A 21 -5.64 14.18 -14.88
C ALA A 21 -6.53 14.24 -13.63
N LEU A 22 -6.55 13.18 -12.82
CA LEU A 22 -7.31 13.13 -11.57
C LEU A 22 -6.79 14.16 -10.56
N ILE A 23 -5.47 14.27 -10.39
CA ILE A 23 -4.84 15.26 -9.50
C ILE A 23 -5.21 16.68 -9.94
N VAL A 24 -5.12 16.99 -11.24
CA VAL A 24 -5.49 18.30 -11.78
C VAL A 24 -6.97 18.60 -11.57
N ASN A 25 -7.85 17.62 -11.76
CA ASN A 25 -9.29 17.80 -11.60
C ASN A 25 -9.69 17.95 -10.13
N LEU A 26 -9.04 17.22 -9.22
CA LEU A 26 -9.25 17.31 -7.77
C LEU A 26 -8.71 18.61 -7.18
N ASN A 27 -7.66 19.20 -7.79
CA ASN A 27 -7.10 20.49 -7.36
C ASN A 27 -7.84 21.69 -7.94
N ARG A 28 -8.90 21.53 -8.74
CA ARG A 28 -9.75 22.67 -9.10
C ARG A 28 -10.53 23.10 -7.87
N PRO A 29 -10.25 24.27 -7.28
CA PRO A 29 -11.05 24.75 -6.17
C PRO A 29 -12.45 25.05 -6.69
N GLN A 30 -13.42 24.17 -6.40
CA GLN A 30 -14.82 24.54 -6.38
C GLN A 30 -15.04 25.43 -5.16
N ALA A 31 -14.50 26.65 -5.22
CA ALA A 31 -14.76 27.66 -4.21
C ALA A 31 -16.14 28.24 -4.51
N ASP A 32 -17.15 27.77 -3.79
CA ASP A 32 -18.43 28.46 -3.73
C ASP A 32 -18.15 29.89 -3.21
N PRO A 33 -18.49 30.96 -3.96
CA PRO A 33 -18.26 32.33 -3.55
C PRO A 33 -18.85 32.64 -2.17
N ARG A 34 -19.99 32.01 -1.83
CA ARG A 34 -20.64 32.17 -0.53
C ARG A 34 -19.81 31.57 0.60
N GLN A 35 -19.20 30.41 0.36
CA GLN A 35 -18.35 29.74 1.35
C GLN A 35 -17.02 30.49 1.56
N LYS A 36 -16.51 31.14 0.49
CA LYS A 36 -15.34 32.03 0.62
C LYS A 36 -15.65 33.22 1.53
N ALA A 37 -16.79 33.89 1.34
CA ALA A 37 -17.20 35.00 2.19
C ALA A 37 -17.33 34.56 3.66
N LEU A 38 -18.05 33.46 3.93
CA LEU A 38 -18.20 32.93 5.30
C LEU A 38 -16.85 32.59 5.95
N ASN A 39 -15.89 32.06 5.19
CA ASN A 39 -14.56 31.73 5.69
C ASN A 39 -13.76 32.97 6.12
N GLU A 40 -13.91 34.10 5.42
CA GLU A 40 -13.25 35.34 5.80
C GLU A 40 -13.73 35.83 7.17
N TRP A 41 -15.03 35.71 7.47
CA TRP A 41 -15.59 36.01 8.79
C TRP A 41 -15.15 35.02 9.87
N LEU A 42 -15.14 33.72 9.57
CA LEU A 42 -14.72 32.67 10.53
C LEU A 42 -13.22 32.70 10.87
N GLN A 43 -12.40 33.37 10.06
CA GLN A 43 -10.97 33.57 10.35
C GLN A 43 -10.70 34.71 11.34
N LEU A 44 -11.69 35.54 11.64
CA LEU A 44 -11.55 36.62 12.62
C LEU A 44 -11.42 36.01 14.01
N SER A 45 -10.22 36.12 14.60
CA SER A 45 -9.87 35.51 15.89
C SER A 45 -10.72 35.98 17.08
N PHE A 46 -11.43 37.10 16.93
CA PHE A 46 -12.28 37.69 17.95
C PHE A 46 -13.75 37.29 17.82
N LEU A 47 -14.15 36.59 16.75
CA LEU A 47 -15.54 36.21 16.51
C LEU A 47 -15.75 34.73 16.79
N HIS A 48 -16.36 34.39 17.94
CA HIS A 48 -16.74 33.02 18.26
C HIS A 48 -18.17 32.76 17.77
N ALA A 49 -18.31 32.36 16.51
CA ALA A 49 -19.62 32.10 15.90
C ALA A 49 -20.44 31.00 16.62
N ASP A 50 -19.84 30.23 17.52
CA ASP A 50 -20.50 29.26 18.38
C ASP A 50 -21.10 29.86 19.67
N ASP A 51 -20.61 31.02 20.12
CA ASP A 51 -21.14 31.70 21.30
C ASP A 51 -22.45 32.44 20.96
N PRO A 52 -23.58 32.19 21.67
CA PRO A 52 -24.78 33.00 21.52
C PRO A 52 -24.56 34.51 21.76
N ALA A 53 -23.67 34.90 22.67
CA ALA A 53 -23.41 36.32 22.96
C ALA A 53 -22.76 37.03 21.77
N ASP A 54 -21.69 36.44 21.21
CA ASP A 54 -20.99 37.00 20.05
C ASP A 54 -21.89 37.09 18.82
N ARG A 55 -22.81 36.13 18.64
CA ARG A 55 -23.79 36.15 17.54
C ARG A 55 -24.78 37.30 17.65
N VAL A 56 -25.31 37.55 18.84
CA VAL A 56 -26.24 38.67 19.09
C VAL A 56 -25.50 39.99 18.91
N LEU A 57 -24.30 40.11 19.48
CA LEU A 57 -23.47 41.31 19.36
C LEU A 57 -23.11 41.61 17.90
N LEU A 58 -22.67 40.59 17.14
CA LEU A 58 -22.36 40.75 15.71
C LEU A 58 -23.60 41.21 14.94
N LYS A 59 -24.76 40.59 15.18
CA LYS A 59 -26.02 41.00 14.54
C LYS A 59 -26.35 42.46 14.85
N GLU A 60 -26.29 42.86 16.11
CA GLU A 60 -26.58 44.24 16.53
C GLU A 60 -25.59 45.25 15.93
N MET A 61 -24.31 44.91 15.87
CA MET A 61 -23.30 45.75 15.21
C MET A 61 -23.57 45.88 13.70
N LEU A 62 -23.97 44.80 13.03
CA LEU A 62 -24.33 44.83 11.61
C LEU A 62 -25.62 45.64 11.38
N ASP A 63 -26.64 45.46 12.23
CA ASP A 63 -27.90 46.21 12.15
C ASP A 63 -27.68 47.71 12.37
N TYR A 64 -26.73 48.09 13.25
CA TYR A 64 -26.34 49.48 13.47
C TYR A 64 -25.51 50.05 12.30
N PHE A 65 -24.63 49.24 11.72
CA PHE A 65 -23.78 49.66 10.59
C PHE A 65 -24.54 49.78 9.27
N GLU A 66 -25.45 48.84 8.99
CA GLU A 66 -26.27 48.77 7.77
C GLU A 66 -27.77 48.68 8.12
N PRO A 67 -28.40 49.80 8.52
CA PRO A 67 -29.81 49.80 8.86
C PRO A 67 -30.69 49.39 7.66
N GLY A 68 -31.74 48.60 7.93
CA GLY A 68 -32.68 48.11 6.92
C GLY A 68 -32.33 46.74 6.30
N LYS A 69 -31.22 46.11 6.68
CA LYS A 69 -30.81 44.76 6.22
C LYS A 69 -30.91 43.67 7.29
N GLU A 70 -31.73 43.86 8.31
CA GLU A 70 -31.84 42.97 9.48
C GLU A 70 -32.06 41.49 9.12
N ALA A 71 -32.85 41.21 8.07
CA ALA A 71 -33.09 39.85 7.60
C ALA A 71 -31.83 39.19 7.03
N ALA A 72 -31.03 39.94 6.27
CA ALA A 72 -29.78 39.45 5.70
C ALA A 72 -28.71 39.23 6.79
N HIS A 73 -28.65 40.13 7.78
CA HIS A 73 -27.73 39.98 8.91
C HIS A 73 -28.07 38.76 9.76
N ARG A 74 -29.37 38.55 10.05
CA ARG A 74 -29.83 37.34 10.75
C ARG A 74 -29.43 36.08 10.01
N GLN A 75 -29.65 36.03 8.70
CA GLN A 75 -29.28 34.89 7.87
C GLN A 75 -27.76 34.65 7.86
N LEU A 76 -26.95 35.71 7.76
CA LEU A 76 -25.49 35.61 7.81
C LEU A 76 -25.02 35.01 9.14
N VAL A 77 -25.55 35.47 10.27
CA VAL A 77 -25.18 34.98 11.60
C VAL A 77 -25.60 33.51 11.78
N GLU A 78 -26.77 33.13 11.28
CA GLU A 78 -27.23 31.74 11.27
C GLU A 78 -26.34 30.84 10.40
N ASP A 79 -25.96 31.30 9.20
CA ASP A 79 -25.05 30.59 8.30
C ASP A 79 -23.67 30.39 8.93
N LEU A 80 -23.13 31.42 9.59
CA LEU A 80 -21.85 31.35 10.31
C LEU A 80 -21.90 30.32 11.45
N ALA A 81 -22.99 30.31 12.22
CA ALA A 81 -23.19 29.34 13.30
C ALA A 81 -23.29 27.90 12.77
N ALA A 82 -24.03 27.71 11.67
CA ALA A 82 -24.19 26.41 11.02
C ALA A 82 -22.86 25.87 10.48
N GLU A 83 -22.07 26.71 9.80
CA GLU A 83 -20.79 26.32 9.23
C GLU A 83 -19.73 26.05 10.31
N SER A 84 -19.68 26.86 11.38
CA SER A 84 -18.82 26.62 12.55
C SER A 84 -19.12 25.27 13.20
N LYS A 85 -20.41 24.97 13.43
CA LYS A 85 -20.86 23.67 13.98
C LYS A 85 -20.49 22.51 13.06
N ARG A 86 -20.66 22.69 11.73
CA ARG A 86 -20.27 21.69 10.74
C ARG A 86 -18.77 21.40 10.78
N ARG A 87 -17.91 22.42 10.78
CA ARG A 87 -16.45 22.26 10.88
C ARG A 87 -16.04 21.52 12.15
N ARG A 88 -16.64 21.84 13.30
CA ARG A 88 -16.39 21.10 14.56
C ARG A 88 -16.79 19.63 14.45
N LEU A 89 -17.95 19.33 13.86
CA LEU A 89 -18.40 17.96 13.64
C LEU A 89 -17.47 17.20 12.66
N GLU A 90 -16.98 17.87 11.62
CA GLU A 90 -16.02 17.29 10.67
C GLU A 90 -14.67 17.01 11.34
N MET A 91 -14.16 17.94 12.16
CA MET A 91 -12.97 17.74 12.98
C MET A 91 -13.13 16.61 14.00
N ALA A 92 -14.27 16.55 14.70
CA ALA A 92 -14.57 15.48 15.65
C ALA A 92 -14.68 14.10 14.98
N ARG A 93 -15.08 14.05 13.70
CA ARG A 93 -15.11 12.84 12.87
C ARG A 93 -13.74 12.48 12.29
N GLY A 94 -12.67 13.21 12.62
CA GLY A 94 -11.33 12.98 12.09
C GLY A 94 -11.19 13.30 10.60
N ARG A 95 -12.18 13.97 9.99
CA ARG A 95 -12.01 14.58 8.67
C ARG A 95 -11.37 15.94 8.88
N THR A 96 -10.05 15.95 9.04
CA THR A 96 -9.27 17.18 8.85
C THR A 96 -9.63 17.77 7.49
N GLU A 97 -9.80 19.11 7.46
CA GLU A 97 -10.05 19.88 6.24
C GLU A 97 -9.27 19.28 5.08
N LYS A 98 -9.94 19.12 3.92
CA LYS A 98 -9.28 18.80 2.65
C LYS A 98 -8.25 19.90 2.39
N LYS A 99 -7.06 19.80 2.97
CA LYS A 99 -5.89 20.56 2.55
C LYS A 99 -5.73 20.20 1.09
N VAL A 100 -6.00 21.18 0.23
CA VAL A 100 -5.62 21.15 -1.18
C VAL A 100 -4.21 20.57 -1.24
N LEU A 101 -3.98 19.59 -2.11
CA LEU A 101 -2.71 18.87 -2.17
C LEU A 101 -1.58 19.89 -2.29
N ASP A 102 -0.86 20.08 -1.18
CA ASP A 102 0.28 20.96 -1.13
C ASP A 102 1.30 20.47 -2.16
N ALA A 103 1.92 21.39 -2.91
CA ALA A 103 2.86 21.04 -3.97
C ALA A 103 4.00 20.16 -3.43
N GLN A 104 4.38 20.39 -2.16
CA GLN A 104 5.33 19.55 -1.45
C GLN A 104 4.82 18.12 -1.22
N THR A 105 3.55 17.96 -0.86
CA THR A 105 2.91 16.64 -0.67
C THR A 105 2.80 15.90 -2.01
N ALA A 106 2.43 16.60 -3.08
CA ALA A 106 2.40 16.02 -4.43
C ALA A 106 3.79 15.55 -4.88
N GLY A 107 4.84 16.34 -4.63
CA GLY A 107 6.22 15.95 -4.89
C GLY A 107 6.65 14.72 -4.11
N HIS A 108 6.24 14.62 -2.83
CA HIS A 108 6.54 13.44 -2.01
C HIS A 108 5.83 12.17 -2.52
N ILE A 109 4.56 12.28 -2.93
CA ILE A 109 3.82 11.16 -3.53
C ILE A 109 4.49 10.71 -4.83
N LEU A 110 4.91 11.66 -5.69
CA LEU A 110 5.60 11.36 -6.94
C LEU A 110 6.94 10.65 -6.68
N TYR A 111 7.72 11.12 -5.72
CA TYR A 111 8.98 10.47 -5.34
C TYR A 111 8.75 9.03 -4.85
N MET A 112 7.75 8.83 -3.98
CA MET A 112 7.40 7.49 -3.48
C MET A 112 6.97 6.56 -4.62
N PHE A 113 6.20 7.07 -5.59
CA PHE A 113 5.80 6.33 -6.78
C PHE A 113 6.98 5.93 -7.66
N LEU A 114 7.94 6.85 -7.90
CA LEU A 114 9.14 6.56 -8.68
C LEU A 114 10.02 5.51 -8.00
N MET A 115 10.23 5.63 -6.68
CA MET A 115 10.98 4.63 -5.90
C MET A 115 10.30 3.27 -5.93
N PHE A 116 8.98 3.22 -5.76
CA PHE A 116 8.20 1.99 -5.88
C PHE A 116 8.36 1.36 -7.27
N THR A 117 8.25 2.15 -8.33
CA THR A 117 8.39 1.68 -9.72
C THR A 117 9.79 1.10 -9.96
N LEU A 118 10.84 1.76 -9.48
CA LEU A 118 12.22 1.28 -9.59
C LEU A 118 12.41 -0.06 -8.87
N ILE A 119 11.97 -0.17 -7.61
CA ILE A 119 12.04 -1.40 -6.83
C ILE A 119 11.26 -2.52 -7.54
N PHE A 120 10.09 -2.20 -8.07
CA PHE A 120 9.26 -3.16 -8.80
C PHE A 120 9.96 -3.69 -10.06
N ILE A 121 10.59 -2.81 -10.86
CA ILE A 121 11.37 -3.21 -12.03
C ILE A 121 12.53 -4.12 -11.63
N CYS A 122 13.29 -3.76 -10.59
CA CYS A 122 14.38 -4.58 -10.08
C CYS A 122 13.88 -5.97 -9.62
N ALA A 123 12.80 -6.02 -8.84
CA ALA A 123 12.19 -7.26 -8.40
C ALA A 123 11.74 -8.13 -9.58
N LEU A 124 11.10 -7.52 -10.59
CA LEU A 124 10.66 -8.21 -11.79
C LEU A 124 11.83 -8.79 -12.58
N LEU A 125 12.93 -8.04 -12.74
CA LEU A 125 14.14 -8.53 -13.40
C LEU A 125 14.75 -9.70 -12.63
N ILE A 126 14.89 -9.59 -11.31
CA ILE A 126 15.44 -10.66 -10.46
C ILE A 126 14.57 -11.92 -10.55
N SER A 127 13.24 -11.78 -10.45
CA SER A 127 12.32 -12.92 -10.57
C SER A 127 12.35 -13.53 -11.97
N TYR A 128 12.42 -12.71 -13.02
CA TYR A 128 12.49 -13.19 -14.41
C TYR A 128 13.77 -13.99 -14.67
N TYR A 129 14.94 -13.40 -14.39
CA TYR A 129 16.22 -14.08 -14.58
C TYR A 129 16.41 -15.24 -13.60
N GLY A 130 15.89 -15.10 -12.38
CA GLY A 130 15.85 -16.17 -11.38
C GLY A 130 15.06 -17.38 -11.89
N ALA A 131 13.85 -17.17 -12.39
CA ALA A 131 13.02 -18.22 -12.96
C ALA A 131 13.68 -18.89 -14.17
N LEU A 132 14.27 -18.10 -15.07
CA LEU A 132 14.97 -18.63 -16.25
C LEU A 132 16.20 -19.46 -15.87
N THR A 133 17.00 -18.97 -14.91
CA THR A 133 18.19 -19.67 -14.41
C THR A 133 17.81 -20.96 -13.69
N LEU A 134 16.79 -20.91 -12.82
CA LEU A 134 16.31 -22.08 -12.08
C LEU A 134 15.67 -23.11 -13.02
N GLY A 135 14.93 -22.67 -14.05
CA GLY A 135 14.39 -23.51 -15.10
C GLY A 135 15.48 -24.22 -15.90
N THR A 136 16.51 -23.48 -16.32
CA THR A 136 17.66 -24.03 -17.04
C THR A 136 18.44 -25.04 -16.18
N LEU A 137 18.71 -24.69 -14.92
CA LEU A 137 19.35 -25.61 -13.97
C LEU A 137 18.52 -26.88 -13.77
N ARG A 138 17.20 -26.74 -13.58
CA ARG A 138 16.30 -27.88 -13.43
C ARG A 138 16.32 -28.78 -14.68
N PHE A 139 16.32 -28.19 -15.87
CA PHE A 139 16.43 -28.92 -17.13
C PHE A 139 17.74 -29.69 -17.24
N ILE A 140 18.88 -29.07 -16.91
CA ILE A 140 20.20 -29.73 -16.90
C ILE A 140 20.20 -30.90 -15.90
N TYR A 141 19.70 -30.71 -14.68
CA TYR A 141 19.62 -31.77 -13.68
C TYR A 141 18.74 -32.95 -14.14
N GLN A 142 17.63 -32.66 -14.82
CA GLN A 142 16.75 -33.69 -15.36
C GLN A 142 17.43 -34.50 -16.47
N ARG A 143 18.20 -33.83 -17.34
CA ARG A 143 18.98 -34.50 -18.40
C ARG A 143 20.16 -35.32 -17.86
N GLN A 144 20.75 -34.93 -16.73
CA GLN A 144 21.85 -35.67 -16.11
C GLN A 144 21.40 -36.93 -15.32
N GLN A 145 20.11 -37.26 -15.27
CA GLN A 145 19.53 -38.35 -14.48
C GLN A 145 19.99 -38.38 -13.00
N LYS A 146 20.47 -37.25 -12.47
CA LYS A 146 20.93 -37.18 -11.08
C LYS A 146 19.73 -37.32 -10.14
N PRO A 147 19.77 -38.24 -9.15
CA PRO A 147 18.67 -38.39 -8.22
C PRO A 147 18.44 -37.08 -7.46
N SER A 148 17.17 -36.65 -7.39
CA SER A 148 16.79 -35.41 -6.72
C SER A 148 17.30 -35.40 -5.28
N ALA A 149 17.70 -34.23 -4.77
CA ALA A 149 18.19 -34.11 -3.40
C ALA A 149 17.19 -34.66 -2.37
N PHE A 150 15.89 -34.47 -2.64
CA PHE A 150 14.80 -35.07 -1.87
C PHE A 150 14.78 -36.60 -1.95
N ARG A 151 14.94 -37.20 -3.13
CA ARG A 151 15.05 -38.67 -3.24
C ARG A 151 16.27 -39.19 -2.50
N ARG A 152 17.42 -38.53 -2.61
CA ARG A 152 18.64 -38.89 -1.85
C ARG A 152 18.43 -38.81 -0.34
N TRP A 153 17.73 -37.78 0.12
CA TRP A 153 17.34 -37.62 1.52
C TRP A 153 16.35 -38.70 1.97
N LEU A 154 15.34 -39.01 1.15
CA LEU A 154 14.34 -40.04 1.43
C LEU A 154 14.96 -41.45 1.43
N THR A 155 15.91 -41.73 0.53
CA THR A 155 16.67 -42.98 0.54
C THR A 155 17.61 -43.05 1.73
N ALA A 156 18.24 -41.93 2.11
CA ALA A 156 19.04 -41.87 3.34
C ALA A 156 18.19 -42.13 4.58
N LEU A 157 16.95 -41.62 4.64
CA LEU A 157 15.98 -41.88 5.71
C LEU A 157 15.47 -43.33 5.75
N ARG A 158 15.24 -43.93 4.58
CA ARG A 158 14.77 -45.32 4.45
C ARG A 158 15.87 -46.34 4.71
N ALA A 159 17.13 -46.00 4.45
CA ALA A 159 18.28 -46.80 4.80
C ALA A 159 18.53 -46.71 6.32
N ARG A 160 17.59 -47.23 7.12
CA ARG A 160 17.81 -47.44 8.55
C ARG A 160 18.85 -48.56 8.71
N PRO A 161 19.94 -48.35 9.46
CA PRO A 161 20.78 -49.45 9.90
C PRO A 161 20.03 -50.26 10.96
N ASP A 162 19.88 -51.57 10.77
CA ASP A 162 19.17 -52.48 11.68
C ASP A 162 19.85 -52.61 13.07
N HIS A 163 21.04 -52.05 13.25
CA HIS A 163 21.83 -52.11 14.48
C HIS A 163 22.16 -50.69 14.94
N TRP A 164 21.26 -50.13 15.74
CA TRP A 164 21.40 -48.79 16.33
C TRP A 164 22.38 -48.83 17.50
N GLN A 165 23.65 -48.53 17.22
CA GLN A 165 24.64 -48.20 18.25
C GLN A 165 24.71 -46.67 18.41
N ALA A 166 24.93 -46.19 19.64
CA ALA A 166 24.90 -44.76 19.95
C ALA A 166 25.93 -43.93 19.15
N GLU A 167 27.07 -44.52 18.78
CA GLU A 167 28.09 -43.85 17.96
C GLU A 167 27.69 -43.72 16.48
N THR A 168 26.95 -44.68 15.92
CA THR A 168 26.47 -44.60 14.52
C THR A 168 25.27 -43.67 14.35
N ALA A 169 24.52 -43.39 15.41
CA ALA A 169 23.39 -42.45 15.39
C ALA A 169 23.83 -41.01 15.07
N TRP A 170 24.98 -40.56 15.59
CA TRP A 170 25.48 -39.19 15.34
C TRP A 170 25.99 -38.99 13.91
N VAL A 171 26.66 -40.01 13.36
CA VAL A 171 27.12 -40.03 11.96
C VAL A 171 25.92 -40.00 11.01
N TYR A 172 24.88 -40.77 11.32
CA TYR A 172 23.64 -40.80 10.56
C TYR A 172 22.89 -39.44 10.64
N ALA A 173 22.76 -38.84 11.82
CA ALA A 173 22.16 -37.52 12.00
C ALA A 173 22.89 -36.43 11.19
N ARG A 174 24.23 -36.43 11.19
CA ARG A 174 25.05 -35.50 10.40
C ARG A 174 24.89 -35.71 8.89
N SER A 175 24.70 -36.95 8.44
CA SER A 175 24.43 -37.28 7.03
C SER A 175 23.06 -36.78 6.55
N LEU A 176 22.09 -36.68 7.48
CA LEU A 176 20.73 -36.19 7.26
C LEU A 176 20.62 -34.66 7.28
N LEU A 177 21.46 -34.00 8.09
CA LEU A 177 21.49 -32.54 8.23
C LEU A 177 21.86 -31.83 6.93
N LYS A 178 22.91 -32.26 6.21
CA LYS A 178 23.37 -31.61 4.97
C LYS A 178 22.28 -31.54 3.89
N PRO A 179 21.63 -32.65 3.47
CA PRO A 179 20.54 -32.59 2.50
C PRO A 179 19.30 -31.87 3.04
N GLY A 180 19.00 -31.99 4.34
CA GLY A 180 17.90 -31.25 4.96
C GLY A 180 18.08 -29.72 4.86
N VAL A 181 19.26 -29.22 5.21
CA VAL A 181 19.61 -27.79 5.09
C VAL A 181 19.52 -27.31 3.64
N ILE A 182 19.96 -28.12 2.67
CA ILE A 182 19.85 -27.76 1.25
C ILE A 182 18.39 -27.69 0.79
N ILE A 183 17.53 -28.59 1.25
CA ILE A 183 16.10 -28.61 0.92
C ILE A 183 15.41 -27.38 1.54
N VAL A 184 15.64 -27.13 2.82
CA VAL A 184 15.07 -25.98 3.55
C VAL A 184 15.57 -24.67 2.96
N GLY A 185 16.88 -24.55 2.69
CA GLY A 185 17.46 -23.36 2.06
C GLY A 185 16.90 -23.11 0.66
N ARG A 186 16.69 -24.17 -0.14
CA ARG A 186 16.00 -24.03 -1.44
C ARG A 186 14.56 -23.58 -1.28
N PHE A 187 13.81 -24.14 -0.33
CA PHE A 187 12.44 -23.73 -0.05
C PHE A 187 12.36 -22.24 0.30
N PHE A 188 13.20 -21.76 1.23
CA PHE A 188 13.25 -20.35 1.57
C PHE A 188 13.70 -19.46 0.40
N ALA A 189 14.68 -19.89 -0.40
CA ALA A 189 15.09 -19.15 -1.58
C ALA A 189 13.94 -19.03 -2.61
N TYR A 190 13.21 -20.12 -2.88
CA TYR A 190 12.02 -20.08 -3.73
C TYR A 190 10.91 -19.24 -3.10
N ALA A 191 10.67 -19.35 -1.80
CA ALA A 191 9.68 -18.54 -1.10
C ALA A 191 10.02 -17.04 -1.16
N VAL A 192 11.30 -16.65 -1.08
CA VAL A 192 11.70 -15.24 -1.19
C VAL A 192 11.64 -14.75 -2.64
N LEU A 193 12.12 -15.55 -3.61
CA LEU A 193 12.14 -15.17 -5.03
C LEU A 193 10.74 -15.15 -5.69
N PHE A 194 9.82 -15.97 -5.18
CA PHE A 194 8.48 -16.17 -5.74
C PHE A 194 7.35 -15.81 -4.77
N SER A 195 7.63 -15.33 -3.55
CA SER A 195 6.59 -14.63 -2.79
C SER A 195 6.41 -13.24 -3.39
N PRO A 196 5.17 -12.72 -3.47
CA PRO A 196 4.96 -11.38 -3.98
C PRO A 196 5.65 -10.38 -3.05
N ALA A 197 6.55 -9.55 -3.57
CA ALA A 197 7.17 -8.45 -2.82
C ALA A 197 6.11 -7.53 -2.17
N TYR A 198 4.91 -7.45 -2.75
CA TYR A 198 3.73 -6.78 -2.20
C TYR A 198 3.23 -7.39 -0.88
N VAL A 199 3.22 -8.74 -0.75
CA VAL A 199 2.77 -9.44 0.46
C VAL A 199 3.72 -9.19 1.61
N LEU A 200 5.03 -9.26 1.36
CA LEU A 200 6.07 -8.94 2.36
C LEU A 200 6.04 -7.45 2.75
N ALA A 201 5.88 -6.54 1.78
CA ALA A 201 5.84 -5.10 2.07
C ALA A 201 4.59 -4.69 2.87
N TYR A 202 3.42 -5.28 2.61
CA TYR A 202 2.21 -5.02 3.40
C TYR A 202 2.28 -5.67 4.79
N SER A 203 2.83 -6.88 4.91
CA SER A 203 2.95 -7.57 6.20
C SER A 203 3.92 -6.90 7.18
N PHE A 204 4.92 -6.18 6.69
CA PHE A 204 5.85 -5.42 7.55
C PHE A 204 5.32 -4.04 7.95
N LYS A 205 4.38 -3.46 7.19
CA LYS A 205 3.85 -2.11 7.43
C LYS A 205 2.53 -2.11 8.20
N SER A 206 1.69 -3.12 8.06
CA SER A 206 0.61 -3.34 9.02
C SER A 206 1.21 -3.89 10.31
N ARG A 207 0.78 -3.38 11.47
CA ARG A 207 1.02 -4.08 12.74
C ARG A 207 0.65 -5.56 12.54
N PHE A 208 1.35 -6.47 13.21
CA PHE A 208 1.11 -7.92 13.19
C PHE A 208 -0.31 -8.26 13.70
N ASP A 209 -1.35 -7.91 12.94
CA ASP A 209 -2.68 -8.47 13.07
C ASP A 209 -2.63 -9.81 12.33
N SER A 210 -2.44 -10.87 13.10
CA SER A 210 -2.27 -12.25 12.66
C SER A 210 -3.37 -12.72 11.69
N ASP A 211 -4.55 -12.10 11.74
CA ASP A 211 -5.71 -12.44 10.92
C ASP A 211 -5.56 -12.00 9.45
N MET A 212 -4.85 -10.90 9.17
CA MET A 212 -4.60 -10.48 7.78
C MET A 212 -3.40 -11.20 7.14
N PHE A 213 -2.48 -11.72 7.94
CA PHE A 213 -1.26 -12.35 7.44
C PHE A 213 -1.57 -13.59 6.58
N LEU A 214 -2.44 -14.47 7.06
CA LEU A 214 -2.87 -15.66 6.34
C LEU A 214 -3.65 -15.31 5.07
N PHE A 215 -4.49 -14.29 5.12
CA PHE A 215 -5.27 -13.82 3.97
C PHE A 215 -4.38 -13.22 2.88
N VAL A 216 -3.39 -12.40 3.25
CA VAL A 216 -2.44 -11.77 2.32
C VAL A 216 -1.51 -12.82 1.70
N ILE A 217 -1.07 -13.82 2.46
CA ILE A 217 -0.33 -14.98 1.93
C ILE A 217 -1.19 -15.77 0.94
N LEU A 218 -2.44 -16.08 1.29
CA LEU A 218 -3.37 -16.82 0.42
C LEU A 218 -3.64 -16.05 -0.89
N LEU A 219 -3.88 -14.74 -0.80
CA LEU A 219 -4.07 -13.87 -1.95
C LEU A 219 -2.80 -13.83 -2.83
N GLY A 220 -1.63 -13.83 -2.21
CA GLY A 220 -0.35 -13.93 -2.90
C GLY A 220 -0.16 -15.25 -3.65
N VAL A 221 -0.54 -16.37 -3.03
CA VAL A 221 -0.48 -17.71 -3.65
C VAL A 221 -1.47 -17.82 -4.82
N ILE A 222 -2.70 -17.33 -4.66
CA ILE A 222 -3.73 -17.36 -5.71
C ILE A 222 -3.36 -16.44 -6.88
N SER A 223 -2.89 -15.22 -6.59
CA SER A 223 -2.47 -14.25 -7.62
C SER A 223 -1.28 -14.75 -8.44
N ASN A 224 -0.32 -15.43 -7.79
CA ASN A 224 0.83 -16.03 -8.50
C ASN A 224 0.45 -17.33 -9.24
N GLY A 225 -0.48 -18.12 -8.69
CA GLY A 225 -1.10 -19.25 -9.40
C GLY A 225 -1.75 -18.81 -10.71
N MET A 226 -2.46 -17.68 -10.70
CA MET A 226 -3.01 -17.11 -11.94
C MET A 226 -1.91 -16.61 -12.89
N LEU A 227 -0.88 -15.92 -12.40
CA LEU A 227 0.22 -15.42 -13.25
C LEU A 227 0.96 -16.55 -14.00
N ILE A 228 1.14 -17.71 -13.36
CA ILE A 228 1.76 -18.90 -13.98
C ILE A 228 0.80 -19.59 -14.96
N THR A 229 -0.51 -19.48 -14.76
CA THR A 229 -1.51 -20.14 -15.62
C THR A 229 -1.86 -19.31 -16.87
N TYR A 230 -1.57 -18.01 -16.87
CA TYR A 230 -1.84 -17.09 -17.99
C TYR A 230 -0.60 -16.71 -18.83
N THR A 231 0.59 -17.24 -18.51
CA THR A 231 1.80 -17.21 -19.38
C THR A 231 1.99 -18.54 -20.09
#